data_AF-A0A820CRD0-F1
#
_entry.id   AF-A0A820CRD0-F1
#
_cell.length_a   1.000
_cell.length_b   1.000
_cell.length_c   1.000
_cell.angle_alpha   90.00
_cell.angle_beta   90.00
_cell.angle_gamma   90.00
#
_symmetry.space_group_name_H-M   'P 1'
#
loop_
_entity.id
_entity.type
_entity.pdbx_description
1 polymer ?
#
loop_
_entity_poly.entity_id
_entity_poly.type
_entity_poly.pdbx_seq_one_letter_code
_entity_poly.pdbx_strand_id
1 'polypeptide(L)'
;MANNKAITSVQTNTQAKDKHVSNFSRNAVANRRMNMQRMQNVLLIWLDNNINENNADCSNTIKKLKRVVNNTNTFTDGNQCLEFIQTINNNKVCMIVSGSLGQHIVPCVHNMSQ
;
A
#
# COMPACT_ATOMS: atom_id res chain seq x y z
N MET A 1 30.33 -35.29 49.28
CA MET A 1 31.15 -34.11 48.95
C MET A 1 30.23 -33.02 48.44
N ALA A 2 30.34 -31.83 49.02
CA ALA A 2 29.30 -30.80 49.04
C ALA A 2 29.22 -29.95 47.77
N ASN A 3 27.98 -29.62 47.39
CA ASN A 3 27.60 -28.72 46.31
C ASN A 3 27.55 -27.26 46.80
N ASN A 4 27.89 -26.33 45.90
CA ASN A 4 28.02 -24.90 46.17
C ASN A 4 26.69 -24.13 46.03
N LYS A 5 26.55 -23.15 46.93
CA LYS A 5 25.96 -21.80 46.81
C LYS A 5 24.46 -21.61 46.47
N ALA A 6 23.75 -20.98 47.41
CA ALA A 6 23.04 -19.69 47.28
C ALA A 6 22.53 -19.29 48.70
N ILE A 7 22.45 -18.00 49.10
CA ILE A 7 21.23 -17.14 49.11
C ILE A 7 21.61 -15.86 49.92
N THR A 8 21.59 -14.64 49.35
CA THR A 8 20.58 -13.54 49.45
C THR A 8 20.54 -12.79 50.81
N SER A 9 20.92 -11.50 50.93
CA SER A 9 20.12 -10.24 50.88
C SER A 9 20.73 -9.26 51.94
N VAL A 10 20.64 -7.91 51.95
CA VAL A 10 19.48 -6.99 52.02
C VAL A 10 19.93 -5.53 51.70
N GLN A 11 18.98 -4.70 51.28
CA GLN A 11 18.97 -3.30 50.80
C GLN A 11 19.29 -2.19 51.83
N THR A 12 19.57 -0.95 51.36
CA THR A 12 18.92 0.30 51.84
C THR A 12 18.85 1.39 50.74
N ASN A 13 17.84 2.27 50.89
CA ASN A 13 17.24 3.24 49.95
C ASN A 13 17.86 4.66 50.03
N THR A 14 17.65 5.52 49.02
CA THR A 14 16.98 6.86 49.12
C THR A 14 17.03 7.67 47.79
N GLN A 15 15.89 8.31 47.49
CA GLN A 15 15.42 9.06 46.31
C GLN A 15 16.16 10.38 45.95
N ALA A 16 16.05 10.89 44.70
CA ALA A 16 15.04 11.93 44.34
C ALA A 16 15.16 12.56 42.92
N LYS A 17 13.98 12.95 42.41
CA LYS A 17 13.63 14.04 41.45
C LYS A 17 13.46 13.74 39.94
N ASP A 18 12.17 13.63 39.58
CA ASP A 18 11.46 14.27 38.47
C ASP A 18 12.12 14.43 37.09
N LYS A 19 11.43 13.89 36.06
CA LYS A 19 10.86 14.69 34.95
C LYS A 19 9.92 13.85 34.07
N HIS A 20 8.63 14.07 34.30
CA HIS A 20 7.50 13.69 33.46
C HIS A 20 7.54 14.43 32.11
N VAL A 21 8.06 13.82 31.04
CA VAL A 21 7.77 14.16 29.62
C VAL A 21 8.12 12.92 28.76
N SER A 22 7.19 12.18 28.14
CA SER A 22 6.84 12.39 26.71
C SER A 22 6.02 11.22 26.13
N ASN A 23 5.23 10.50 26.94
CA ASN A 23 4.47 9.34 26.43
C ASN A 23 3.34 9.71 25.45
N PHE A 24 2.95 10.98 25.39
CA PHE A 24 1.91 11.44 24.46
C PHE A 24 2.38 11.49 22.99
N SER A 25 3.69 11.58 22.72
CA SER A 25 4.19 11.78 21.35
C SER A 25 4.38 10.47 20.56
N ARG A 26 4.61 9.34 21.25
CA ARG A 26 4.84 8.04 20.57
C ARG A 26 3.58 7.47 19.94
N ASN A 27 2.42 7.68 20.56
CA ASN A 27 1.14 7.15 20.07
C ASN A 27 0.63 7.87 18.81
N ALA A 28 0.93 9.17 18.66
CA ALA A 28 0.55 9.93 17.46
C ALA A 28 1.35 9.50 16.21
N VAL A 29 2.63 9.16 16.37
CA VAL A 29 3.48 8.68 15.28
C VAL A 29 3.11 7.24 14.89
N ALA A 30 2.80 6.39 15.87
CA ALA A 30 2.33 5.03 15.62
C ALA A 30 0.95 5.01 14.92
N ASN A 31 -0.01 5.84 15.37
CA ASN A 31 -1.33 5.94 14.73
C ASN A 31 -1.28 6.51 13.31
N ARG A 32 -0.35 7.42 12.99
CA ARG A 32 -0.15 7.86 11.59
C ARG A 32 0.32 6.73 10.68
N ARG A 33 1.20 5.84 11.17
CA ARG A 33 1.66 4.67 10.41
C ARG A 33 0.55 3.64 10.17
N MET A 34 -0.27 3.35 11.19
CA MET A 34 -1.33 2.35 11.10
C MET A 34 -2.50 2.78 10.19
N ASN A 35 -2.75 4.09 10.05
CA ASN A 35 -3.76 4.60 9.12
C ASN A 35 -3.28 4.72 7.66
N MET A 36 -1.97 4.83 7.39
CA MET A 36 -1.43 4.72 6.01
C MET A 36 -1.51 3.28 5.47
N GLN A 37 -1.45 2.28 6.35
CA GLN A 37 -1.56 0.86 5.97
C GLN A 37 -2.96 0.45 5.53
N ARG A 38 -3.97 1.31 5.72
CA ARG A 38 -5.32 1.16 5.14
C ARG A 38 -5.51 1.97 3.85
N MET A 39 -4.44 2.33 3.15
CA MET A 39 -4.56 2.51 1.70
C MET A 39 -5.04 1.17 1.18
N GLN A 40 -6.36 1.08 0.99
CA GLN A 40 -7.04 -0.06 0.39
C GLN A 40 -6.19 -0.51 -0.79
N ASN A 41 -5.93 -1.82 -0.93
CA ASN A 41 -5.21 -2.41 -2.07
C ASN A 41 -5.98 -2.12 -3.37
N VAL A 42 -5.94 -0.87 -3.80
CA VAL A 42 -6.54 -0.37 -5.02
C VAL A 42 -5.43 -0.42 -6.05
N LEU A 43 -5.62 -1.27 -7.03
CA LEU A 43 -4.80 -1.33 -8.21
C LEU A 43 -5.43 -0.42 -9.26
N LEU A 44 -4.67 0.56 -9.74
CA LEU A 44 -5.05 1.35 -10.90
C LEU A 44 -4.51 0.70 -12.17
N ILE A 45 -5.38 0.48 -13.14
CA ILE A 45 -5.02 0.03 -14.49
C ILE A 45 -5.39 1.13 -15.48
N TRP A 46 -4.44 1.55 -16.31
CA TRP A 46 -4.72 2.47 -17.41
C TRP A 46 -4.46 1.77 -18.75
N LEU A 47 -5.53 1.53 -19.51
CA LEU A 47 -5.49 0.92 -20.82
C LEU A 47 -5.74 1.97 -21.90
N ASP A 48 -4.72 2.22 -22.72
CA ASP A 48 -4.76 3.15 -23.85
C ASP A 48 -3.73 2.73 -24.91
N ASN A 49 -4.17 2.48 -26.15
CA ASN A 49 -3.29 2.06 -27.25
C ASN A 49 -2.20 3.06 -27.61
N ASN A 50 -2.35 4.33 -27.22
CA ASN A 50 -1.41 5.40 -27.51
C ASN A 50 -0.59 5.83 -26.29
N ILE A 51 -0.73 5.13 -25.14
CA ILE A 51 0.09 5.48 -23.98
C ILE A 51 1.56 5.24 -24.29
N ASN A 52 2.36 6.28 -24.10
CA ASN A 52 3.78 6.25 -24.33
C ASN A 52 4.47 6.96 -23.17
N GLU A 53 5.22 6.23 -22.36
CA GLU A 53 5.91 6.81 -21.19
C GLU A 53 6.97 7.85 -21.57
N ASN A 54 7.43 7.87 -22.83
CA ASN A 54 8.35 8.87 -23.35
C ASN A 54 7.63 10.18 -23.74
N ASN A 55 6.30 10.17 -23.86
CA ASN A 55 5.52 11.39 -24.00
C ASN A 55 5.46 12.08 -22.62
N ALA A 56 5.82 13.37 -22.59
CA ALA A 56 5.89 14.17 -21.36
C ALA A 56 4.55 14.23 -20.61
N ASP A 57 3.43 14.33 -21.33
CA ASP A 57 2.09 14.42 -20.74
C ASP A 57 1.65 13.07 -20.15
N CYS A 58 1.91 11.97 -20.85
CA CYS A 58 1.67 10.62 -20.35
C CYS A 58 2.52 10.36 -19.10
N SER A 59 3.83 10.62 -19.17
CA SER A 59 4.76 10.48 -18.05
C SER A 59 4.33 11.30 -16.82
N ASN A 60 3.93 12.56 -17.03
CA ASN A 60 3.46 13.43 -15.97
C ASN A 60 2.17 12.91 -15.34
N THR A 61 1.23 12.43 -16.15
CA THR A 61 -0.02 11.84 -15.66
C THR A 61 0.23 10.58 -14.85
N ILE A 62 1.06 9.66 -15.35
CA ILE A 62 1.46 8.44 -14.62
C ILE A 62 2.13 8.81 -13.29
N LYS A 63 3.03 9.81 -13.27
CA LYS A 63 3.66 10.30 -12.03
C LYS A 63 2.64 10.84 -11.04
N LYS A 64 1.62 11.57 -11.49
CA LYS A 64 0.55 12.08 -10.63
C LYS A 64 -0.32 10.95 -10.09
N LEU A 65 -0.68 9.97 -10.92
CA LEU A 65 -1.46 8.79 -10.51
C LEU A 65 -0.72 7.96 -9.47
N LYS A 66 0.58 7.70 -9.67
CA LYS A 66 1.44 6.95 -8.72
C LYS A 66 1.60 7.64 -7.35
N ARG A 67 1.32 8.95 -7.24
CA ARG A 67 1.30 9.66 -5.95
C ARG A 67 0.02 9.43 -5.15
N VAL A 68 -1.07 9.08 -5.84
CA VAL A 68 -2.40 8.85 -5.23
C VAL A 68 -2.64 7.37 -4.99
N VAL A 69 -2.20 6.52 -5.93
CA VAL A 69 -2.36 5.06 -5.88
C VAL A 69 -1.00 4.41 -6.10
N ASN A 70 -0.49 3.74 -5.07
CA ASN A 70 0.84 3.13 -5.08
C ASN A 70 1.04 2.07 -6.18
N ASN A 71 -0.04 1.40 -6.61
CA ASN A 71 0.00 0.33 -7.58
C ASN A 71 -0.72 0.78 -8.86
N THR A 72 0.04 1.23 -9.85
CA THR A 72 -0.48 1.69 -11.15
C THR A 72 0.22 0.92 -12.26
N ASN A 73 -0.56 0.21 -13.09
CA ASN A 73 -0.09 -0.50 -14.28
C ASN A 73 -0.71 0.11 -15.54
N THR A 74 0.05 0.12 -16.63
CA THR A 74 -0.35 0.68 -17.92
C THR A 74 -0.29 -0.39 -19.00
N PHE A 75 -1.25 -0.38 -19.92
CA PHE A 75 -1.32 -1.32 -21.03
C PHE A 75 -1.65 -0.57 -22.33
N THR A 76 -1.01 -0.97 -23.43
CA THR A 76 -1.36 -0.54 -24.80
C THR A 76 -2.17 -1.60 -25.55
N ASP A 77 -2.20 -2.82 -25.02
CA ASP A 77 -2.88 -3.97 -25.61
C ASP A 77 -3.99 -4.47 -24.69
N GLY A 78 -5.19 -4.62 -25.26
CA GLY A 78 -6.37 -5.04 -24.52
C GLY A 78 -6.31 -6.49 -24.06
N ASN A 79 -5.67 -7.38 -24.82
CA ASN A 79 -5.58 -8.80 -24.46
C ASN A 79 -4.61 -9.01 -23.29
N GLN A 80 -3.44 -8.38 -23.34
CA GLN A 80 -2.49 -8.36 -22.21
C GLN A 80 -3.12 -7.78 -20.95
N CYS A 81 -3.94 -6.73 -21.10
CA CYS A 81 -4.69 -6.15 -19.99
C CYS A 81 -5.69 -7.15 -19.40
N LEU A 82 -6.45 -7.87 -20.23
CA LEU A 82 -7.42 -8.88 -19.79
C LEU A 82 -6.74 -10.06 -19.10
N GLU A 83 -5.65 -10.58 -19.67
CA GLU A 83 -4.84 -11.65 -19.06
C GLU A 83 -4.35 -11.22 -17.68
N PHE A 84 -3.83 -10.00 -17.57
CA PHE A 84 -3.39 -9.47 -16.28
C PHE A 84 -4.54 -9.39 -15.27
N ILE A 85 -5.72 -8.91 -15.67
CA ILE A 85 -6.88 -8.79 -14.77
C ILE A 85 -7.29 -10.15 -14.21
N GLN A 86 -7.23 -11.21 -15.02
CA GLN A 86 -7.55 -12.58 -14.58
C GLN A 86 -6.57 -13.11 -13.50
N THR A 87 -5.36 -12.56 -13.41
CA THR A 87 -4.39 -12.94 -12.36
C THR A 87 -4.62 -12.23 -11.03
N ILE A 88 -5.46 -11.19 -11.00
CA ILE A 88 -5.68 -10.37 -9.81
C ILE A 88 -6.58 -11.11 -8.83
N ASN A 89 -6.06 -11.33 -7.63
CA ASN A 89 -6.83 -11.91 -6.52
C ASN A 89 -6.99 -10.88 -5.40
N ASN A 90 -8.22 -10.68 -4.92
CA ASN A 90 -8.53 -9.93 -3.69
C ASN A 90 -8.04 -8.45 -3.64
N ASN A 91 -7.87 -7.80 -4.80
CA ASN A 91 -7.56 -6.37 -4.90
C ASN A 91 -8.76 -5.62 -5.48
N LYS A 92 -9.01 -4.41 -4.99
CA LYS A 92 -9.96 -3.51 -5.65
C LYS A 92 -9.30 -2.96 -6.90
N VAL A 93 -9.94 -3.06 -8.06
CA VAL A 93 -9.36 -2.56 -9.31
C VAL A 93 -10.13 -1.31 -9.74
N CYS A 94 -9.38 -0.25 -10.05
CA CYS A 94 -9.90 0.93 -10.73
C CYS A 94 -9.30 0.95 -12.13
N MET A 95 -10.13 1.08 -13.16
CA MET A 95 -9.68 1.08 -14.55
C MET A 95 -9.97 2.43 -15.22
N ILE A 96 -8.97 2.98 -15.88
CA ILE A 96 -9.09 4.08 -16.85
C ILE A 96 -8.91 3.44 -18.23
N VAL A 97 -9.94 3.48 -19.06
CA VAL A 97 -9.92 2.85 -20.39
C VAL A 97 -10.23 3.88 -21.45
N SER A 98 -9.38 3.99 -22.45
CA SER A 98 -9.58 4.95 -23.54
C SER A 98 -10.70 4.50 -24.48
N GLY A 99 -11.65 5.41 -24.72
CA GLY A 99 -12.79 5.31 -25.63
C GLY A 99 -13.18 3.91 -26.10
N SER A 100 -12.89 3.61 -27.37
CA SER A 100 -13.33 2.39 -28.07
C SER A 100 -12.87 1.08 -27.43
N LEU A 101 -11.78 1.08 -26.66
CA LEU A 101 -11.31 -0.10 -25.93
C LEU A 101 -12.32 -0.52 -24.85
N GLY A 102 -13.06 0.44 -24.28
CA GLY A 102 -14.10 0.18 -23.31
C GLY A 102 -15.19 -0.74 -23.83
N GLN A 103 -15.51 -0.70 -25.13
CA GLN A 103 -16.54 -1.55 -25.74
C GLN A 103 -16.22 -3.04 -25.62
N HIS A 104 -14.93 -3.39 -25.64
CA HIS A 104 -14.48 -4.79 -25.56
C HIS A 104 -14.16 -5.17 -24.11
N ILE A 105 -13.58 -4.25 -23.34
CA ILE A 105 -13.07 -4.54 -21.99
C ILE A 105 -14.19 -4.57 -20.95
N VAL A 106 -15.14 -3.63 -21.02
CA VAL A 106 -16.22 -3.52 -20.01
C VAL A 106 -17.08 -4.79 -19.93
N PRO A 107 -17.53 -5.38 -21.05
CA PRO A 107 -18.28 -6.65 -20.99
C PRO A 107 -17.47 -7.79 -20.38
N CYS A 108 -16.18 -7.90 -20.72
CA CYS A 108 -15.31 -8.95 -20.18
C CYS A 108 -15.16 -8.83 -18.66
N VAL A 109 -14.95 -7.61 -18.14
CA VAL A 109 -14.80 -7.37 -16.70
C VAL A 109 -16.15 -7.51 -15.97
N HIS A 110 -17.26 -7.14 -16.59
CA HIS A 110 -18.59 -7.34 -16.00
C HIS A 110 -18.92 -8.81 -15.76
N ASN A 111 -18.41 -9.71 -16.60
CA ASN A 111 -18.56 -11.16 -16.46
C ASN A 111 -17.59 -11.78 -15.44
N MET A 112 -16.62 -11.01 -14.92
CA MET A 112 -15.76 -11.47 -13.83
C MET A 112 -16.51 -11.30 -12.50
N SER A 113 -16.39 -12.28 -11.60
CA SER A 113 -17.00 -12.21 -10.27
C SER A 113 -16.48 -10.99 -9.50
N GLN A 114 -17.39 -10.12 -9.06
CA GLN A 114 -17.10 -8.90 -8.29
C GLN A 114 -16.94 -9.18 -6.79
#